data_AF-A0AB38YGT5-F1
#
_entry.id   AF-A0AB38YGT5-F1
#
_cell.length_a   1.000
_cell.length_b   1.000
_cell.length_c   1.000
_cell.angle_alpha   90.00
_cell.angle_beta   90.00
_cell.angle_gamma   90.00
#
_symmetry.space_group_name_H-M   'P 1'
#
loop_
_entity.id
_entity.type
_entity.pdbx_description
1 polymer ?
#
loop_
_entity_poly.entity_id
_entity_poly.type
_entity_poly.pdbx_seq_one_letter_code
_entity_poly.pdbx_strand_id
1 'polypeptide(L)'
;MPEQNYLATQGLLTQAKQTEMLAPSLGLGLRPALLASKIAPGNFVVRRVDQLFAHADRIEQQVNNALARVNNLTQSILAKAFRGELTEEWRKENPELISGEHSAEALLERVKAERAAMTSTKLSRKSKANV
;
A
#
# COMPACT_ATOMS: atom_id res chain seq x y z
N MET A 1 -54.81 69.55 1.56
CA MET A 1 -54.66 69.37 3.01
C MET A 1 -54.04 68.00 3.27
N PRO A 2 -52.78 67.89 3.69
CA PRO A 2 -52.07 66.61 3.82
C PRO A 2 -52.12 66.13 5.27
N GLU A 3 -53.23 65.54 5.70
CA GLU A 3 -53.39 65.05 7.09
C GLU A 3 -53.80 63.57 7.18
N GLN A 4 -53.72 62.84 6.06
CA GLN A 4 -54.11 61.41 6.01
C GLN A 4 -52.90 60.46 6.09
N ASN A 5 -51.66 60.96 6.08
CA ASN A 5 -50.46 60.13 6.00
C ASN A 5 -49.72 59.90 7.34
N TYR A 6 -50.25 60.43 8.45
CA TYR A 6 -49.65 60.26 9.79
C TYR A 6 -50.14 59.01 10.53
N LEU A 7 -51.30 58.46 10.16
CA LEU A 7 -51.90 57.30 10.82
C LEU A 7 -51.43 55.97 10.21
N ALA A 8 -51.05 55.96 8.93
CA ALA A 8 -50.52 54.77 8.26
C ALA A 8 -49.09 54.42 8.73
N THR A 9 -48.29 55.41 9.12
CA THR A 9 -46.91 55.21 9.60
C THR A 9 -46.85 54.69 11.05
N GLN A 10 -47.81 55.07 11.90
CA GLN A 10 -47.88 54.60 13.28
C GLN A 10 -48.37 53.15 13.42
N GLY A 11 -49.19 52.66 12.47
CA GLY A 11 -49.62 51.26 12.44
C GLY A 11 -48.48 50.29 12.13
N LEU A 12 -47.60 50.63 11.18
CA LEU A 12 -46.50 49.76 10.76
C LEU A 12 -45.37 49.69 11.79
N LEU A 13 -45.09 50.78 12.51
CA LEU A 13 -44.10 50.80 13.61
C LEU A 13 -44.55 50.01 14.85
N THR A 14 -45.86 49.89 15.05
CA THR A 14 -46.41 49.10 16.17
C THR A 14 -46.35 47.60 15.88
N GLN A 15 -46.55 47.19 14.62
CA GLN A 15 -46.48 45.78 14.23
C GLN A 15 -45.05 45.23 14.31
N ALA A 16 -44.03 46.03 13.99
CA ALA A 16 -42.62 45.64 14.11
C ALA A 16 -42.16 45.40 15.57
N LYS A 17 -42.73 46.11 16.54
CA LYS A 17 -42.44 45.91 17.97
C LYS A 17 -43.09 44.64 18.56
N GLN A 18 -44.18 44.16 17.96
CA GLN A 18 -44.86 42.93 18.39
C GLN A 18 -44.18 41.66 17.87
N THR A 19 -43.57 41.69 16.67
CA THR A 19 -42.81 40.55 16.13
C THR A 19 -41.46 40.32 16.82
N GLU A 20 -40.90 41.34 17.48
CA GLU A 20 -39.67 41.22 18.27
C GLU A 20 -39.89 40.56 19.65
N MET A 21 -41.14 40.50 20.12
CA MET A 21 -41.50 39.93 21.44
C MET A 21 -41.73 38.41 21.42
N LEU A 22 -41.72 37.77 20.24
CA LEU A 22 -41.97 36.33 20.06
C LEU A 22 -40.77 35.54 19.52
N ALA A 23 -39.57 36.13 19.46
CA ALA A 23 -38.37 35.38 19.12
C ALA A 23 -37.84 34.64 20.37
N PRO A 24 -37.77 33.29 20.38
CA PRO A 24 -37.05 32.56 21.40
C PRO A 24 -35.57 32.95 21.34
N SER A 25 -34.97 33.19 22.50
CA SER A 25 -33.55 33.41 22.69
C SER A 25 -32.72 32.18 22.25
N LEU A 26 -32.44 32.08 20.95
CA LEU A 26 -31.47 31.17 20.35
C LEU A 26 -30.70 32.04 19.36
N GLY A 27 -29.50 32.52 19.69
CA GLY A 27 -28.32 31.65 19.73
C GLY A 27 -27.75 31.57 18.32
N LEU A 28 -26.64 32.30 18.08
CA LEU A 28 -25.88 32.46 16.84
C LEU A 28 -26.52 33.32 15.74
N GLY A 29 -26.02 34.55 15.63
CA GLY A 29 -26.16 35.40 14.44
C GLY A 29 -25.40 34.82 13.25
N LEU A 30 -26.00 33.83 12.58
CA LEU A 30 -25.57 33.40 11.26
C LEU A 30 -26.48 34.08 10.22
N ARG A 31 -25.93 35.11 9.56
CA ARG A 31 -26.59 35.83 8.47
C ARG A 31 -26.86 34.84 7.32
N PRO A 32 -28.08 34.81 6.74
CA PRO A 32 -28.42 33.88 5.68
C PRO A 32 -27.64 34.23 4.40
N ALA A 33 -26.78 33.31 4.01
CA ALA A 33 -26.34 32.96 2.66
C ALA A 33 -26.84 33.84 1.49
N LEU A 34 -26.34 35.07 1.39
CA LEU A 34 -26.42 35.87 0.15
C LEU A 34 -25.12 35.84 -0.67
N LEU A 35 -24.20 34.91 -0.35
CA LEU A 35 -23.01 34.62 -1.15
C LEU A 35 -23.13 33.34 -1.98
N ALA A 36 -24.33 32.77 -2.13
CA ALA A 36 -24.53 31.52 -2.88
C ALA A 36 -24.75 31.70 -4.39
N SER A 37 -24.63 32.92 -4.95
CA SER A 37 -24.83 33.11 -6.38
C SER A 37 -24.10 34.33 -6.93
N LYS A 38 -22.80 34.18 -7.27
CA LYS A 38 -22.29 34.86 -8.47
C LYS A 38 -21.03 34.30 -9.11
N ILE A 39 -20.75 33.02 -8.97
CA ILE A 39 -20.03 32.20 -9.94
C ILE A 39 -20.31 30.77 -9.46
N ALA A 40 -20.57 29.82 -10.34
CA ALA A 40 -20.55 28.40 -9.98
C ALA A 40 -19.17 27.80 -10.37
N PRO A 41 -18.05 28.13 -9.69
CA PRO A 41 -16.78 27.45 -9.92
C PRO A 41 -16.67 26.17 -9.07
N GLY A 42 -17.58 25.94 -8.11
CA GLY A 42 -17.54 24.78 -7.20
C GLY A 42 -17.65 23.45 -7.92
N ASN A 43 -18.57 23.30 -8.88
CA ASN A 43 -18.74 22.04 -9.60
C ASN A 43 -17.56 21.69 -10.50
N PHE A 44 -16.87 22.68 -11.07
CA PHE A 44 -15.70 22.42 -11.92
C PHE A 44 -14.48 22.03 -11.10
N VAL A 45 -14.25 22.71 -9.97
CA VAL A 45 -13.16 22.37 -9.05
C VAL A 45 -13.37 21.00 -8.43
N VAL A 46 -14.59 20.70 -7.96
CA VAL A 46 -14.92 19.38 -7.41
C VAL A 46 -14.74 18.27 -8.45
N ARG A 47 -15.27 18.43 -9.67
CA ARG A 47 -15.08 17.44 -10.75
C ARG A 47 -13.61 17.25 -11.12
N ARG A 48 -12.79 18.31 -11.10
CA ARG A 48 -11.36 18.21 -11.38
C ARG A 48 -10.62 17.46 -10.28
N VAL A 49 -10.98 17.71 -9.03
CA VAL A 49 -10.44 17.01 -7.87
C VAL A 49 -10.83 15.53 -7.91
N ASP A 50 -12.10 15.21 -8.20
CA ASP A 50 -12.57 13.82 -8.35
C ASP A 50 -11.81 13.07 -9.46
N GLN A 51 -11.53 13.73 -10.59
CA GLN A 51 -10.73 13.14 -11.67
C GLN A 51 -9.30 12.84 -11.24
N LEU A 52 -8.68 13.73 -10.44
CA LEU A 52 -7.33 13.54 -9.94
C LEU A 52 -7.27 12.41 -8.91
N PHE A 53 -8.25 12.31 -8.02
CA PHE A 53 -8.35 11.18 -7.09
C PHE A 53 -8.57 9.86 -7.82
N ALA A 54 -9.49 9.82 -8.80
CA ALA A 54 -9.68 8.62 -9.63
C ALA A 54 -8.41 8.24 -10.42
N HIS A 55 -7.55 9.21 -10.76
CA HIS A 55 -6.27 8.93 -11.38
C HIS A 55 -5.25 8.36 -10.38
N ALA A 56 -5.19 8.92 -9.16
CA ALA A 56 -4.37 8.40 -8.07
C ALA A 56 -4.74 6.95 -7.73
N ASP A 57 -6.04 6.65 -7.59
CA ASP A 57 -6.54 5.30 -7.32
C ASP A 57 -6.09 4.30 -8.38
N ARG A 58 -6.11 4.69 -9.66
CA ARG A 58 -5.64 3.83 -10.76
C ARG A 58 -4.14 3.58 -10.67
N ILE A 59 -3.35 4.59 -10.31
CA ILE A 59 -1.90 4.43 -10.12
C ILE A 59 -1.64 3.47 -8.96
N GLU A 60 -2.34 3.64 -7.83
CA GLU A 60 -2.21 2.73 -6.67
C GLU A 60 -2.55 1.28 -7.06
N GLN A 61 -3.64 1.07 -7.79
CA GLN A 61 -4.00 -0.26 -8.29
C GLN A 61 -2.94 -0.85 -9.22
N GLN A 62 -2.38 -0.04 -10.14
CA GLN A 62 -1.31 -0.48 -11.03
C GLN A 62 -0.06 -0.90 -10.27
N VAL A 63 0.34 -0.11 -9.26
CA VAL A 63 1.49 -0.43 -8.40
C VAL A 63 1.26 -1.72 -7.63
N ASN A 64 0.09 -1.88 -7.00
CA ASN A 64 -0.26 -3.09 -6.25
C ASN A 64 -0.25 -4.34 -7.16
N ASN A 65 -0.81 -4.23 -8.36
CA ASN A 65 -0.78 -5.32 -9.34
C ASN A 65 0.64 -5.65 -9.80
N ALA A 66 1.48 -4.63 -10.03
CA ALA A 66 2.89 -4.83 -10.38
C ALA A 66 3.65 -5.54 -9.26
N LEU A 67 3.46 -5.13 -8.00
CA LEU A 67 4.07 -5.77 -6.84
C LEU A 67 3.65 -7.25 -6.72
N ALA A 68 2.36 -7.55 -6.89
CA ALA A 68 1.87 -8.93 -6.88
C ALA A 68 2.51 -9.79 -7.98
N ARG A 69 2.68 -9.23 -9.19
CA ARG A 69 3.36 -9.90 -10.31
C ARG A 69 4.84 -10.17 -10.00
N VAL A 70 5.54 -9.20 -9.41
CA VAL A 70 6.95 -9.37 -9.02
C VAL A 70 7.09 -10.48 -7.98
N ASN A 71 6.25 -10.49 -6.95
CA ASN A 71 6.28 -11.55 -5.93
C ASN A 71 6.08 -12.94 -6.54
N ASN A 72 5.08 -13.09 -7.41
CA ASN A 72 4.84 -14.35 -8.10
C ASN A 72 6.00 -14.76 -9.01
N LEU A 73 6.61 -13.80 -9.71
CA LEU A 73 7.77 -14.04 -10.56
C LEU A 73 8.97 -14.51 -9.73
N THR A 74 9.27 -13.85 -8.61
CA THR A 74 10.36 -14.25 -7.71
C THR A 74 10.17 -15.68 -7.22
N GLN A 75 8.97 -16.04 -6.77
CA GLN A 75 8.69 -17.40 -6.33
C GLN A 75 8.82 -18.41 -7.47
N SER A 76 8.32 -18.09 -8.67
CA SER A 76 8.47 -18.97 -9.83
C SER A 76 9.92 -19.14 -10.25
N ILE A 77 10.75 -18.09 -10.23
CA ILE A 77 12.16 -18.17 -10.59
C ILE A 77 12.92 -19.01 -9.57
N LEU A 78 12.71 -18.78 -8.27
CA LEU A 78 13.34 -19.58 -7.22
C LEU A 78 12.96 -21.05 -7.32
N ALA A 79 11.67 -21.35 -7.56
CA ALA A 79 11.22 -22.72 -7.77
C ALA A 79 11.93 -23.40 -8.95
N LYS A 80 12.06 -22.70 -10.09
CA LYS A 80 12.78 -23.20 -11.27
C LYS A 80 14.28 -23.35 -11.03
N ALA A 81 14.88 -22.41 -10.32
CA ALA A 81 16.29 -22.44 -9.96
C ALA A 81 16.61 -23.64 -9.06
N PHE A 82 15.81 -23.90 -8.02
CA PHE A 82 16.03 -25.03 -7.12
C PHE A 82 15.79 -26.40 -7.76
N ARG A 83 14.88 -26.49 -8.75
CA ARG A 83 14.73 -27.69 -9.58
C ARG A 83 15.88 -27.88 -10.57
N GLY A 84 16.73 -26.85 -10.74
CA GLY A 84 17.82 -26.85 -11.71
C GLY A 84 17.37 -26.65 -13.16
N GLU A 85 16.12 -26.23 -13.40
CA GLU A 85 15.57 -26.02 -14.75
C GLU A 85 16.33 -24.91 -15.49
N LEU A 86 16.79 -23.89 -14.76
CA LEU A 86 17.56 -22.77 -15.34
C LEU A 86 18.98 -23.17 -15.78
N THR A 87 19.49 -24.32 -15.34
CA THR A 87 20.82 -24.83 -15.68
C THR A 87 20.77 -26.15 -16.43
N GLU A 88 19.58 -26.59 -16.86
CA GLU A 88 19.41 -27.89 -17.51
C GLU A 88 20.19 -27.99 -18.82
N GLU A 89 20.10 -26.96 -19.66
CA GLU A 89 20.81 -26.94 -20.95
C GLU A 89 22.32 -26.94 -20.75
N TRP A 90 22.81 -26.08 -19.87
CA TRP A 90 24.24 -26.03 -19.53
C TRP A 90 24.76 -27.40 -19.04
N ARG A 91 23.96 -28.15 -18.25
CA ARG A 91 24.32 -29.51 -17.81
C ARG A 91 24.35 -30.53 -18.94
N LYS A 92 23.53 -30.37 -19.99
CA LYS A 92 23.56 -31.22 -21.19
C LYS A 92 24.77 -30.93 -22.06
N GLU A 93 25.16 -29.65 -22.16
CA GLU A 93 26.30 -29.21 -22.94
C GLU A 93 27.65 -29.51 -22.27
N ASN A 94 27.69 -29.60 -20.94
CA ASN A 94 28.93 -29.79 -20.16
C ASN A 94 28.86 -31.05 -19.25
N PRO A 95 28.62 -32.25 -19.79
CA PRO A 95 28.46 -33.47 -19.00
C PRO A 95 29.74 -33.88 -18.25
N GLU A 96 30.92 -33.54 -18.78
CA GLU A 96 32.23 -33.86 -18.19
C GLU A 96 32.47 -33.16 -16.85
N LEU A 97 31.87 -31.99 -16.61
CA LEU A 97 32.05 -31.21 -15.39
C LEU A 97 31.16 -31.67 -14.23
N ILE A 98 30.18 -32.54 -14.50
CA ILE A 98 29.16 -32.97 -13.52
C ILE A 98 29.08 -34.48 -13.34
N SER A 99 29.81 -35.25 -14.14
CA SER A 99 29.79 -36.73 -14.13
C SER A 99 31.13 -37.32 -13.69
N GLY A 100 31.16 -38.64 -13.45
CA GLY A 100 32.35 -39.37 -13.05
C GLY A 100 32.97 -38.83 -11.75
N GLU A 101 34.25 -38.45 -11.82
CA GLU A 101 35.02 -37.92 -10.69
C GLU A 101 34.49 -36.57 -10.16
N HIS A 102 33.77 -35.81 -10.99
CA HIS A 102 33.18 -34.52 -10.64
C HIS A 102 31.71 -34.65 -10.18
N SER A 103 31.18 -35.88 -10.10
CA SER A 103 29.84 -36.12 -9.61
C SER A 103 29.70 -35.84 -8.11
N ALA A 104 28.49 -35.46 -7.72
CA ALA A 104 28.14 -35.27 -6.30
C ALA A 104 28.33 -36.56 -5.49
N GLU A 105 28.08 -37.73 -6.09
CA GLU A 105 28.24 -39.05 -5.47
C GLU A 105 29.71 -39.34 -5.15
N ALA A 106 30.62 -39.11 -6.11
CA ALA A 106 32.05 -39.26 -5.89
C ALA A 106 32.56 -38.33 -4.77
N LEU A 107 32.07 -37.08 -4.73
CA LEU A 107 32.41 -36.15 -3.66
C LEU A 107 31.87 -36.61 -2.30
N LEU A 108 30.65 -37.13 -2.23
CA LEU A 108 30.05 -37.64 -1.00
C LEU A 108 30.85 -38.81 -0.42
N GLU A 109 31.31 -39.74 -1.25
CA GLU A 109 32.15 -40.85 -0.79
C GLU A 109 33.49 -40.36 -0.24
N ARG A 110 34.13 -39.38 -0.89
CA ARG A 110 35.35 -38.74 -0.38
C ARG A 110 35.12 -38.09 0.98
N VAL A 111 34.03 -37.32 1.14
CA VAL A 111 33.68 -36.66 2.40
C VAL A 111 33.40 -37.68 3.50
N LYS A 112 32.72 -38.80 3.21
CA LYS A 112 32.48 -39.87 4.18
C LYS A 112 33.78 -40.54 4.63
N ALA A 113 34.66 -40.87 3.69
CA ALA A 113 35.96 -41.46 3.97
C ALA A 113 36.83 -40.54 4.84
N GLU A 114 36.89 -39.25 4.51
CA GLU A 114 37.62 -38.25 5.29
C GLU A 114 37.05 -38.11 6.70
N ARG A 115 35.72 -38.02 6.84
CA ARG A 115 35.07 -37.94 8.15
C ARG A 115 35.34 -39.18 9.01
N ALA A 116 35.30 -40.37 8.43
CA ALA A 116 35.62 -41.62 9.14
C ALA A 116 37.07 -41.60 9.67
N ALA A 117 38.03 -41.20 8.83
CA ALA A 117 39.44 -41.06 9.22
C ALA A 117 39.65 -40.00 10.33
N MET A 118 38.91 -38.90 10.30
CA MET A 118 38.97 -37.87 11.36
C MET A 118 38.42 -38.36 12.70
N THR A 119 37.35 -39.16 12.69
CA THR A 119 36.75 -39.69 13.93
C THR A 119 37.65 -40.73 14.61
N SER A 120 38.25 -41.66 13.85
CA SER A 120 39.18 -42.66 14.40
C SER A 120 40.45 -42.01 14.98
N THR A 121 40.95 -40.96 14.35
CA THR A 121 42.10 -40.20 14.83
C THR A 121 41.80 -39.44 16.13
N LYS A 122 40.59 -38.88 16.30
CA LYS A 122 40.18 -38.24 17.58
C LYS A 122 40.07 -39.26 18.72
N LEU A 123 39.54 -40.45 18.46
CA LEU A 123 39.40 -41.51 19.47
C LEU A 123 40.77 -42.02 19.95
N SER A 124 41.71 -42.23 19.02
CA SER A 124 43.10 -42.62 19.32
C SER A 124 43.86 -41.59 20.16
N ARG A 125 43.61 -40.28 19.94
CA ARG A 125 44.22 -39.21 20.75
C ARG A 125 43.63 -39.12 22.17
N LYS A 126 42.36 -39.46 22.37
CA LYS A 126 41.71 -39.43 23.69
C LYS A 126 42.15 -40.61 24.58
N SER A 127 42.44 -41.77 24.00
CA SER A 127 42.94 -42.92 24.77
C SER A 127 44.39 -42.75 25.24
N LYS A 128 45.23 -42.02 24.48
CA LYS A 128 46.62 -41.71 24.88
C LYS A 128 46.76 -40.57 25.89
N ALA A 129 45.71 -39.78 26.09
CA ALA A 129 45.70 -38.68 27.06
C ALA A 129 45.17 -39.10 28.45
N ASN A 130 44.75 -40.36 28.61
CA ASN A 130 44.15 -40.89 29.84
C ASN A 130 44.95 -42.10 30.40
N VAL A 131 46.22 -42.21 29.99
CA VAL A 131 47.27 -43.10 30.54
C VAL A 131 48.41 -42.20 30.95
#